data_AF-A0AAU2AB80-F1
#
_entry.id   AF-A0AAU2AB80-F1
#
_cell.length_a   1.000
_cell.length_b   1.000
_cell.length_c   1.000
_cell.angle_alpha   90.00
_cell.angle_beta   90.00
_cell.angle_gamma   90.00
#
_symmetry.space_group_name_H-M   'P 1'
#
loop_
_entity.id
_entity.type
_entity.pdbx_description
1 polymer ?
#
loop_
_entity_poly.entity_id
_entity_poly.type
_entity_poly.pdbx_seq_one_letter_code
_entity_poly.pdbx_strand_id
1 'polypeptide(L)'
;MTDHPLVPVLAGSAPAGVLSWPAALPAEGALEAAREAGWETADLDLADVTDKAGLMTACATALRFPDWFGANWDALADCLGDLAWWPATRGRLVLVRNWQAYAAARPEEWTTLQEIFADAAATWRETETGLAVVMVLG
;
A
#
# COMPACT_ATOMS: atom_id res chain seq x y z
N MET A 1 -2.57 12.42 23.26
CA MET A 1 -1.61 12.49 22.14
C MET A 1 -1.67 11.12 21.50
N THR A 2 -2.49 10.97 20.46
CA THR A 2 -2.67 9.68 19.80
C THR A 2 -1.35 9.35 19.11
N ASP A 3 -0.70 8.26 19.53
CA ASP A 3 0.52 7.79 18.91
C ASP A 3 0.18 7.37 17.48
N HIS A 4 0.59 8.17 16.51
CA HIS A 4 0.23 8.01 15.11
C HIS A 4 1.28 7.10 14.48
N PRO A 5 0.98 5.82 14.16
CA PRO A 5 1.98 4.82 13.83
C PRO A 5 2.83 5.18 12.60
N LEU A 6 2.34 6.11 11.76
CA LEU A 6 3.05 6.59 10.59
C LEU A 6 4.03 7.74 10.87
N VAL A 7 3.91 8.48 11.98
CA VAL A 7 4.75 9.67 12.22
C VAL A 7 6.24 9.37 12.17
N PRO A 8 6.75 8.30 12.82
CA PRO A 8 8.18 7.98 12.74
C PRO A 8 8.65 7.66 11.33
N VAL A 9 7.80 7.04 10.51
CA VAL A 9 8.10 6.66 9.11
C VAL A 9 8.09 7.89 8.21
N LEU A 10 7.05 8.72 8.31
CA LEU A 10 6.93 9.96 7.52
C LEU A 10 8.06 10.96 7.83
N ALA A 11 8.51 10.98 9.09
CA ALA A 11 9.66 11.78 9.53
C ALA A 11 11.03 11.18 9.16
N GLY A 12 11.09 9.95 8.64
CA GLY A 12 12.32 9.23 8.31
C GLY A 12 13.11 8.72 9.52
N SER A 13 12.52 8.74 10.72
CA SER A 13 13.11 8.20 11.95
C SER A 13 12.87 6.69 12.15
N ALA A 14 12.02 6.09 11.32
CA ALA A 14 11.77 4.66 11.24
C ALA A 14 11.68 4.22 9.77
N PRO A 15 12.09 2.98 9.45
CA PRO A 15 12.05 2.50 8.08
C PRO A 15 10.61 2.31 7.58
N ALA A 16 10.38 2.55 6.29
CA ALA A 16 9.12 2.22 5.62
C ALA A 16 8.91 0.69 5.58
N GLY A 17 7.65 0.24 5.59
CA GLY A 17 7.29 -1.17 5.70
C GLY A 17 5.79 -1.39 5.60
N VAL A 18 5.34 -2.60 5.90
CA VAL A 18 3.92 -2.90 6.12
C VAL A 18 3.56 -2.53 7.56
N LEU A 19 2.56 -1.66 7.73
CA LEU A 19 2.14 -1.06 9.00
C LEU A 19 0.64 -1.25 9.17
N SER A 20 0.17 -1.31 10.41
CA SER A 20 -1.26 -1.34 10.71
C SER A 20 -1.76 0.05 11.08
N TRP A 21 -2.94 0.41 10.58
CA TRP A 21 -3.65 1.63 10.94
C TRP A 21 -4.82 1.33 11.87
N PRO A 22 -4.93 1.97 13.05
CA PRO A 22 -5.97 1.68 14.02
C PRO A 22 -7.39 1.96 13.48
N ALA A 23 -8.32 1.03 13.70
CA ALA A 23 -9.74 1.18 13.35
C ALA A 23 -10.41 2.40 14.00
N ALA A 24 -9.88 2.86 15.14
CA ALA A 24 -10.40 4.02 15.87
C ALA A 24 -10.07 5.36 15.19
N LEU A 25 -9.20 5.38 14.17
CA LEU A 25 -8.79 6.59 13.47
C LEU A 25 -9.36 6.61 12.04
N PRO A 26 -9.77 7.78 11.54
CA PRO A 26 -10.22 7.92 10.16
C PRO A 26 -9.08 7.53 9.21
N ALA A 27 -9.37 6.65 8.25
CA ALA A 27 -8.39 6.13 7.31
C ALA A 27 -7.78 7.24 6.45
N GLU A 28 -8.58 8.25 6.12
CA GLU A 28 -8.18 9.44 5.36
C GLU A 28 -7.08 10.23 6.07
N GLY A 29 -7.01 10.15 7.41
CA GLY A 29 -5.96 10.79 8.20
C GLY A 29 -4.56 10.26 7.87
N ALA A 30 -4.43 8.99 7.47
CA ALA A 30 -3.15 8.42 7.04
C ALA A 30 -2.67 9.05 5.72
N LEU A 31 -3.59 9.23 4.77
CA LEU A 31 -3.28 9.83 3.47
C LEU A 31 -2.95 11.31 3.63
N GLU A 32 -3.71 12.04 4.46
CA GLU A 32 -3.47 13.46 4.69
C GLU A 32 -2.11 13.71 5.35
N ALA A 33 -1.82 13.00 6.44
CA ALA A 33 -0.53 13.11 7.12
C ALA A 33 0.66 12.82 6.18
N ALA A 34 0.52 11.84 5.29
CA ALA A 34 1.55 11.51 4.32
C ALA A 34 1.74 12.63 3.28
N ARG A 35 0.65 13.18 2.73
CA ARG A 35 0.71 14.30 1.78
C ARG A 35 1.32 15.55 2.40
N GLU A 36 0.95 15.89 3.63
CA GLU A 36 1.54 17.01 4.39
C GLU A 36 3.04 16.82 4.60
N ALA A 37 3.50 15.56 4.78
CA ALA A 37 4.91 15.21 4.87
C ALA A 37 5.64 15.15 3.50
N GLY A 38 4.94 15.43 2.39
CA GLY A 38 5.49 15.39 1.03
C GLY A 38 5.64 13.98 0.45
N TRP A 39 4.93 12.99 1.00
CA TRP A 39 4.86 11.64 0.46
C TRP A 39 3.80 11.55 -0.63
N GLU A 40 4.09 10.73 -1.62
CA GLU A 40 3.11 10.30 -2.61
C GLU A 40 2.16 9.28 -2.01
N THR A 41 0.89 9.31 -2.40
CA THR A 41 -0.15 8.46 -1.80
C THR A 41 -1.00 7.74 -2.82
N ALA A 42 -1.37 6.50 -2.52
CA ALA A 42 -2.36 5.71 -3.24
C ALA A 42 -3.38 5.14 -2.24
N ASP A 43 -4.66 5.18 -2.62
CA ASP A 43 -5.76 4.63 -1.83
C ASP A 43 -6.30 3.37 -2.50
N LEU A 44 -5.95 2.21 -1.94
CA LEU A 44 -6.41 0.90 -2.38
C LEU A 44 -7.62 0.48 -1.54
N ASP A 45 -8.79 0.80 -2.07
CA ASP A 45 -10.06 0.36 -1.51
C ASP A 45 -10.47 -1.00 -2.09
N LEU A 46 -10.58 -2.00 -1.21
CA LEU A 46 -11.02 -3.35 -1.58
C LEU A 46 -12.51 -3.59 -1.28
N ALA A 47 -13.29 -2.53 -1.04
CA ALA A 47 -14.74 -2.63 -0.96
C ALA A 47 -15.30 -3.33 -2.21
N ASP A 48 -16.19 -4.31 -1.99
CA ASP A 48 -16.84 -5.11 -3.02
C ASP A 48 -15.91 -5.91 -3.95
N VAL A 49 -14.60 -5.94 -3.67
CA VAL A 49 -13.66 -6.81 -4.39
C VAL A 49 -13.89 -8.24 -3.94
N THR A 50 -14.35 -9.07 -4.87
CA THR A 50 -14.79 -10.44 -4.59
C THR A 50 -14.10 -11.49 -5.44
N ASP A 51 -13.07 -11.14 -6.21
CA ASP A 51 -12.20 -12.08 -6.91
C ASP A 51 -10.83 -11.49 -7.27
N LYS A 52 -9.91 -12.34 -7.71
CA LYS A 52 -8.55 -11.97 -8.10
C LYS A 52 -8.52 -10.94 -9.23
N ALA A 53 -9.42 -11.03 -10.20
CA ALA A 53 -9.46 -10.09 -11.32
C ALA A 53 -9.85 -8.68 -10.82
N GLY A 54 -10.83 -8.61 -9.92
CA GLY A 54 -11.21 -7.40 -9.20
C GLY A 54 -10.06 -6.84 -8.37
N LEU A 55 -9.32 -7.69 -7.64
CA LEU A 55 -8.15 -7.25 -6.87
C LEU A 55 -7.09 -6.63 -7.79
N MET A 56 -6.75 -7.28 -8.89
CA MET A 56 -5.77 -6.76 -9.85
C MET A 56 -6.23 -5.44 -10.46
N THR A 57 -7.52 -5.30 -10.75
CA THR A 57 -8.12 -4.06 -11.25
C THR A 57 -8.05 -2.94 -10.22
N ALA A 58 -8.35 -3.24 -8.95
CA ALA A 58 -8.26 -2.29 -7.84
C ALA A 58 -6.82 -1.81 -7.64
N CYS A 59 -5.84 -2.72 -7.63
CA CYS A 59 -4.41 -2.38 -7.56
C CYS A 59 -3.99 -1.48 -8.73
N ALA A 60 -4.29 -1.88 -9.97
CA ALA A 60 -3.93 -1.12 -11.16
C ALA A 60 -4.50 0.31 -11.15
N THR A 61 -5.75 0.44 -10.71
CA THR A 61 -6.44 1.74 -10.63
C THR A 61 -5.83 2.61 -9.53
N ALA A 62 -5.72 2.08 -8.30
CA ALA A 62 -5.23 2.82 -7.14
C ALA A 62 -3.77 3.27 -7.30
N LEU A 63 -2.92 2.39 -7.83
CA LEU A 63 -1.49 2.64 -8.02
C LEU A 63 -1.16 3.26 -9.39
N ARG A 64 -2.18 3.50 -10.22
CA ARG A 64 -2.06 4.06 -11.58
C ARG A 64 -1.03 3.29 -12.41
N PHE A 65 -1.14 1.96 -12.39
CA PHE A 65 -0.23 1.11 -13.15
C PHE A 65 -0.33 1.37 -14.65
N PRO A 66 0.76 1.16 -15.41
CA PRO A 66 0.76 1.37 -16.85
C PRO A 66 -0.18 0.41 -17.59
N ASP A 67 -0.57 0.79 -18.81
CA ASP A 67 -1.48 0.01 -19.67
C ASP A 67 -0.96 -1.40 -20.02
N TRP A 68 0.35 -1.66 -19.87
CA TRP A 68 0.95 -2.97 -20.08
C TRP A 68 0.81 -3.92 -18.88
N PHE A 69 0.19 -3.49 -17.78
CA PHE A 69 0.02 -4.30 -16.58
C PHE A 69 -0.72 -5.62 -16.86
N GLY A 70 -0.03 -6.73 -16.64
CA GLY A 70 -0.50 -8.08 -16.98
C GLY A 70 -1.58 -8.68 -16.06
N ALA A 71 -2.08 -7.93 -15.07
CA ALA A 71 -3.16 -8.32 -14.15
C ALA A 71 -2.98 -9.71 -13.49
N ASN A 72 -1.76 -10.00 -13.04
CA ASN A 72 -1.40 -11.23 -12.33
C ASN A 72 -0.38 -10.94 -11.21
N TRP A 73 -0.01 -11.96 -10.42
CA TRP A 73 0.87 -11.80 -9.27
C TRP A 73 2.28 -11.35 -9.65
N ASP A 74 2.86 -11.94 -10.69
CA ASP A 74 4.20 -11.58 -11.15
C ASP A 74 4.20 -10.14 -11.67
N ALA A 75 3.20 -9.76 -12.46
CA ALA A 75 3.04 -8.39 -12.93
C ALA A 75 2.86 -7.38 -11.78
N LEU A 76 2.15 -7.77 -10.71
CA LEU A 76 1.99 -6.93 -9.52
C LEU A 76 3.32 -6.76 -8.78
N ALA A 77 4.07 -7.86 -8.60
CA ALA A 77 5.38 -7.82 -7.97
C ALA A 77 6.37 -6.99 -8.78
N ASP A 78 6.42 -7.18 -10.10
CA ASP A 78 7.23 -6.38 -11.02
C ASP A 78 6.87 -4.90 -10.90
N CYS A 79 5.56 -4.59 -10.87
CA CYS A 79 5.13 -3.21 -10.80
C CYS A 79 5.42 -2.52 -9.47
N LEU A 80 5.33 -3.26 -8.36
CA LEU A 80 5.68 -2.72 -7.05
C LEU A 80 7.21 -2.68 -6.83
N GLY A 81 7.96 -3.53 -7.53
CA GLY A 81 9.42 -3.51 -7.53
C GLY A 81 10.00 -2.35 -8.34
N ASP A 82 9.35 -1.93 -9.42
CA ASP A 82 9.74 -0.79 -10.24
C ASP A 82 8.60 0.24 -10.36
N LEU A 83 8.69 1.30 -9.56
CA LEU A 83 7.68 2.36 -9.46
C LEU A 83 8.07 3.60 -10.29
N ALA A 84 8.75 3.41 -11.43
CA ALA A 84 9.23 4.51 -12.27
C ALA A 84 8.13 5.48 -12.76
N TRP A 85 6.90 5.01 -12.99
CA TRP A 85 5.75 5.87 -13.36
C TRP A 85 5.14 6.63 -12.19
N TRP A 86 5.52 6.29 -10.96
CA TRP A 86 5.04 6.94 -9.75
C TRP A 86 6.21 7.53 -8.97
N PRO A 87 6.88 8.58 -9.48
CA PRO A 87 8.02 9.20 -8.80
C PRO A 87 7.59 9.86 -7.49
N ALA A 88 8.45 9.78 -6.47
CA ALA A 88 8.26 10.44 -5.18
C ALA A 88 9.50 11.24 -4.79
N THR A 89 9.32 12.28 -3.98
CA THR A 89 10.45 13.09 -3.46
C THR A 89 10.86 12.66 -2.05
N ARG A 90 9.92 12.20 -1.22
CA ARG A 90 10.16 11.70 0.14
C ARG A 90 9.94 10.20 0.26
N GLY A 91 8.83 9.71 -0.24
CA GLY A 91 8.43 8.32 -0.13
C GLY A 91 7.01 8.12 -0.68
N ARG A 92 6.56 6.87 -0.68
CA ARG A 92 5.26 6.45 -1.20
C ARG A 92 4.50 5.73 -0.10
N LEU A 93 3.21 6.01 0.02
CA LEU A 93 2.31 5.34 0.94
C LEU A 93 1.13 4.75 0.17
N VAL A 94 0.91 3.46 0.35
CA VAL A 94 -0.28 2.75 -0.12
C VAL A 94 -1.17 2.47 1.09
N LEU A 95 -2.33 3.12 1.15
CA LEU A 95 -3.34 2.80 2.16
C LEU A 95 -4.23 1.68 1.63
N VAL A 96 -4.36 0.59 2.37
CA VAL A 96 -5.22 -0.55 2.01
C VAL A 96 -6.38 -0.62 2.99
N ARG A 97 -7.60 -0.49 2.48
CA ARG A 97 -8.83 -0.44 3.29
C ARG A 97 -9.88 -1.43 2.80
N ASN A 98 -10.82 -1.76 3.68
CA ASN A 98 -11.93 -2.70 3.42
C ASN A 98 -11.48 -4.09 2.92
N TRP A 99 -10.28 -4.53 3.31
CA TRP A 99 -9.64 -5.75 2.81
C TRP A 99 -10.11 -7.03 3.51
N GLN A 100 -10.73 -6.92 4.68
CA GLN A 100 -11.06 -8.03 5.58
C GLN A 100 -11.99 -9.03 4.92
N ALA A 101 -12.98 -8.56 4.15
CA ALA A 101 -13.91 -9.42 3.42
C ALA A 101 -13.18 -10.25 2.35
N TYR A 102 -12.25 -9.64 1.61
CA TYR A 102 -11.42 -10.33 0.64
C TYR A 102 -10.53 -11.37 1.31
N ALA A 103 -9.83 -10.98 2.38
CA ALA A 103 -8.94 -11.86 3.12
C ALA A 103 -9.66 -13.08 3.71
N ALA A 104 -10.87 -12.90 4.23
CA ALA A 104 -11.68 -13.99 4.74
C ALA A 104 -12.16 -14.94 3.62
N ALA A 105 -12.51 -14.40 2.46
CA ALA A 105 -12.98 -15.19 1.32
C ALA A 105 -11.82 -15.93 0.60
N ARG A 106 -10.61 -15.36 0.58
CA ARG A 106 -9.46 -15.88 -0.15
C ARG A 106 -8.15 -15.74 0.64
N PRO A 107 -7.97 -16.54 1.69
CA PRO A 107 -6.80 -16.42 2.58
C PRO A 107 -5.47 -16.70 1.88
N GLU A 108 -5.42 -17.62 0.91
CA GLU A 108 -4.20 -17.93 0.15
C GLU A 108 -3.76 -16.75 -0.73
N GLU A 109 -4.69 -16.19 -1.52
CA GLU A 109 -4.42 -15.01 -2.35
C GLU A 109 -4.06 -13.78 -1.51
N TRP A 110 -4.71 -13.62 -0.36
CA TRP A 110 -4.38 -12.56 0.59
C TRP A 110 -2.97 -12.71 1.17
N THR A 111 -2.54 -13.95 1.41
CA THR A 111 -1.18 -14.23 1.87
C THR A 111 -0.17 -13.83 0.80
N THR A 112 -0.39 -14.23 -0.45
CA THR A 112 0.45 -13.83 -1.59
C THR A 112 0.51 -12.31 -1.76
N LEU A 113 -0.61 -11.60 -1.64
CA LEU A 113 -0.62 -10.14 -1.74
C LEU A 113 0.23 -9.48 -0.63
N GLN A 114 0.10 -9.95 0.62
CA GLN A 114 0.89 -9.43 1.74
C GLN A 114 2.38 -9.69 1.57
N GLU A 115 2.76 -10.86 1.05
CA GLU A 115 4.15 -11.20 0.73
C GLU A 115 4.71 -10.22 -0.32
N ILE A 116 3.97 -10.00 -1.42
CA ILE A 116 4.36 -9.03 -2.45
C ILE A 116 4.52 -7.62 -1.89
N PHE A 117 3.59 -7.16 -1.04
CA PHE A 117 3.72 -5.86 -0.38
C PHE A 117 4.92 -5.78 0.56
N ALA A 118 5.18 -6.83 1.33
CA ALA A 118 6.31 -6.88 2.25
C ALA A 118 7.65 -6.86 1.50
N ASP A 119 7.76 -7.64 0.43
CA ASP A 119 8.96 -7.70 -0.42
C ASP A 119 9.21 -6.35 -1.10
N ALA A 120 8.20 -5.74 -1.71
CA ALA A 120 8.33 -4.43 -2.31
C ALA A 120 8.73 -3.37 -1.28
N ALA A 121 8.07 -3.33 -0.11
CA ALA A 121 8.41 -2.38 0.94
C ALA A 121 9.85 -2.58 1.45
N ALA A 122 10.34 -3.83 1.52
CA ALA A 122 11.73 -4.13 1.86
C ALA A 122 12.71 -3.66 0.78
N THR A 123 12.41 -3.86 -0.50
CA THR A 123 13.24 -3.37 -1.62
C THR A 123 13.38 -1.84 -1.57
N TRP A 124 12.27 -1.12 -1.41
CA TRP A 124 12.29 0.34 -1.44
C TRP A 124 12.84 0.97 -0.17
N ARG A 125 12.84 0.25 0.96
CA ARG A 125 13.44 0.71 2.23
C ARG A 125 14.92 1.07 2.09
N GLU A 126 15.63 0.40 1.19
CA GLU A 126 17.06 0.64 0.93
C GLU A 126 17.31 1.85 0.00
N THR A 127 16.25 2.54 -0.43
CA THR A 127 16.32 3.71 -1.32
C THR A 127 16.02 5.01 -0.57
N GLU A 128 16.32 6.15 -1.20
CA GLU A 128 15.97 7.48 -0.66
C GLU A 128 14.44 7.73 -0.60
N THR A 129 13.65 6.93 -1.33
CA THR A 129 12.19 7.09 -1.43
C THR A 129 11.46 5.79 -1.08
N GLY A 130 11.34 5.52 0.22
CA GLY A 130 10.73 4.28 0.73
C GLY A 130 9.27 4.07 0.32
N LEU A 131 8.82 2.81 0.37
CA LEU A 131 7.43 2.40 0.17
C LEU A 131 6.85 1.91 1.50
N ALA A 132 5.81 2.59 2.00
CA ALA A 132 5.03 2.17 3.14
C ALA A 132 3.67 1.62 2.67
N VAL A 133 3.28 0.47 3.19
CA VAL A 133 1.95 -0.12 2.96
C VAL A 133 1.21 -0.12 4.28
N VAL A 134 0.05 0.50 4.32
CA VAL A 134 -0.69 0.76 5.56
C VAL A 134 -2.03 0.05 5.51
N MET A 135 -2.21 -0.94 6.38
CA MET A 135 -3.39 -1.79 6.43
C MET A 135 -4.37 -1.25 7.46
N VAL A 136 -5.55 -0.80 7.02
CA VAL A 136 -6.60 -0.32 7.93
C VAL A 136 -7.20 -1.50 8.67
N LEU A 137 -7.05 -1.51 10.00
CA LEU A 137 -7.69 -2.49 10.85
C LEU A 137 -9.20 -2.23 10.87
N GLY A 138 -9.98 -3.31 10.93
CA GLY A 138 -11.45 -3.29 10.94
C GLY A 138 -12.01 -3.37 12.34
#